data_AF-A0A1V5MPX3-F1
#
_entry.id   AF-A0A1V5MPX3-F1
#
_cell.length_a   1.000
_cell.length_b   1.000
_cell.length_c   1.000
_cell.angle_alpha   90.00
_cell.angle_beta   90.00
_cell.angle_gamma   90.00
#
_symmetry.space_group_name_H-M   'P 1'
#
loop_
_entity.id
_entity.type
_entity.pdbx_description
1 polymer ?
#
loop_
_entity_poly.entity_id
_entity_poly.type
_entity_poly.pdbx_seq_one_letter_code
_entity_poly.pdbx_strand_id
1 'polypeptide(L)'
;MPFDFPGVIAAIAPRALFINAPLKDSNFEVSGVYDCVNAAKPVYHLFKAPDKLVMQNPDAEHDFPKETREAAYRFLDKELNLSHIISLQ
;
A
#
# COMPACT_ATOMS: atom_id res chain seq x y z
N MET A 1 -21.40 -10.26 2.62
CA MET A 1 -21.02 -10.01 1.21
C MET A 1 -20.32 -11.23 0.64
N PRO A 2 -20.41 -11.52 -0.67
CA PRO A 2 -19.74 -12.68 -1.28
C PRO A 2 -18.25 -12.46 -1.56
N PHE A 3 -17.73 -11.26 -1.28
CA PHE A 3 -16.30 -10.91 -1.24
C PHE A 3 -16.08 -9.81 -0.20
N ASP A 4 -14.81 -9.55 0.13
CA ASP A 4 -14.40 -8.50 1.06
C ASP A 4 -13.01 -7.93 0.68
N PHE A 5 -12.57 -6.86 1.34
CA PHE A 5 -11.32 -6.14 1.05
C PHE A 5 -10.04 -7.00 1.03
N PRO A 6 -9.86 -8.05 1.86
CA PRO A 6 -8.72 -8.96 1.72
C PRO A 6 -8.60 -9.55 0.31
N GLY A 7 -9.73 -9.93 -0.30
CA GLY A 7 -9.78 -10.47 -1.65
C GLY A 7 -9.48 -9.41 -2.72
N VAL A 8 -9.89 -8.17 -2.49
CA VAL A 8 -9.57 -7.04 -3.38
C VAL A 8 -8.08 -6.76 -3.38
N ILE A 9 -7.44 -6.70 -2.21
CA ILE A 9 -5.98 -6.52 -2.09
C ILE A 9 -5.25 -7.70 -2.75
N ALA A 10 -5.67 -8.93 -2.48
CA ALA A 10 -5.09 -10.11 -3.10
C ALA A 10 -5.19 -10.11 -4.64
N ALA A 11 -6.29 -9.62 -5.20
CA ALA A 11 -6.49 -9.52 -6.65
C ALA A 11 -5.59 -8.47 -7.33
N ILE A 12 -4.95 -7.59 -6.56
CA ILE A 12 -3.96 -6.63 -7.10
C ILE A 12 -2.60 -7.31 -7.33
N ALA A 13 -2.28 -8.38 -6.59
CA ALA A 13 -1.02 -9.09 -6.74
C ALA A 13 -0.80 -9.59 -8.20
N PRO A 14 0.45 -9.56 -8.71
CA PRO A 14 1.69 -9.11 -8.06
C PRO A 14 1.96 -7.61 -8.25
N ARG A 15 0.98 -6.79 -8.64
CA ARG A 15 1.22 -5.36 -8.83
C ARG A 15 1.46 -4.68 -7.49
N ALA A 16 2.28 -3.65 -7.55
CA ALA A 16 2.60 -2.79 -6.42
C ALA A 16 1.35 -2.11 -5.86
N LEU A 17 1.22 -2.12 -4.53
CA LEU A 17 0.18 -1.44 -3.77
C LEU A 17 0.81 -0.77 -2.54
N PHE A 18 0.51 0.52 -2.38
CA PHE A 18 0.88 1.30 -1.21
C PHE A 18 -0.39 1.72 -0.47
N ILE A 19 -0.43 1.45 0.84
CA ILE A 19 -1.57 1.72 1.71
C ILE A 19 -1.15 2.78 2.74
N ASN A 20 -1.83 3.92 2.76
CA ASN A 20 -1.75 4.91 3.84
C ASN A 20 -2.93 4.67 4.80
N ALA A 21 -2.66 4.30 6.04
CA ALA A 21 -3.68 4.00 7.04
C ALA A 21 -3.34 4.69 8.37
N PRO A 22 -3.75 5.96 8.57
CA PRO A 22 -3.41 6.72 9.77
C PRO A 22 -3.88 6.07 11.07
N LEU A 23 -3.12 6.23 12.15
CA LEU A 23 -3.40 5.58 13.44
C LEU A 23 -4.60 6.18 14.19
N LYS A 24 -4.95 7.44 13.94
CA LYS A 24 -6.00 8.19 14.66
C LYS A 24 -7.18 8.55 13.76
N ASP A 25 -7.36 7.84 12.65
CA ASP A 25 -8.49 8.06 11.74
C ASP A 25 -9.81 7.62 12.41
N SER A 26 -10.68 8.59 12.70
CA SER A 26 -11.97 8.32 13.33
C SER A 26 -13.01 7.73 12.38
N ASN A 27 -12.77 7.81 11.06
CA ASN A 27 -13.67 7.27 10.04
C ASN A 27 -13.33 5.82 9.71
N PHE A 28 -12.04 5.47 9.76
CA PHE A 28 -11.53 4.15 9.37
C PHE A 28 -10.59 3.60 10.43
N GLU A 29 -11.03 2.54 11.09
CA GLU A 29 -10.26 1.87 12.14
C GLU A 29 -9.10 1.05 11.53
N VAL A 30 -7.89 1.24 12.06
CA VAL A 30 -6.66 0.72 11.45
C VAL A 30 -6.51 -0.81 11.60
N SER A 31 -7.11 -1.44 12.62
CA SER A 31 -7.06 -2.90 12.79
C SER A 31 -7.71 -3.66 11.64
N GLY A 32 -8.83 -3.15 11.10
CA GLY A 32 -9.43 -3.72 9.89
C GLY A 32 -8.49 -3.70 8.68
N VAL A 33 -7.65 -2.66 8.56
CA VAL A 33 -6.63 -2.59 7.49
C VAL A 33 -5.52 -3.60 7.73
N TYR A 34 -5.07 -3.77 8.99
CA TYR A 34 -4.09 -4.81 9.33
C TYR A 34 -4.60 -6.20 8.99
N ASP A 35 -5.86 -6.51 9.31
CA ASP A 35 -6.48 -7.79 8.98
C ASP A 35 -6.48 -8.05 7.48
N CYS A 36 -6.86 -7.04 6.69
CA CYS A 36 -6.86 -7.14 5.23
C CYS A 36 -5.46 -7.37 4.65
N VAL A 37 -4.47 -6.62 5.12
CA VAL A 37 -3.07 -6.75 4.67
C VAL A 37 -2.50 -8.10 5.08
N ASN A 38 -2.74 -8.55 6.31
CA ASN A 38 -2.27 -9.84 6.78
C ASN A 38 -2.87 -11.01 6.01
N ALA A 39 -4.15 -10.94 5.66
CA ALA A 39 -4.83 -11.94 4.85
C ALA A 39 -4.33 -11.95 3.38
N ALA A 40 -3.91 -10.80 2.83
CA ALA A 40 -3.41 -10.71 1.45
C ALA A 40 -1.91 -11.03 1.30
N LYS A 41 -1.11 -10.90 2.37
CA LYS A 41 0.34 -11.19 2.38
C LYS A 41 0.70 -12.55 1.75
N PRO A 42 0.02 -13.68 2.07
CA PRO A 42 0.35 -14.97 1.46
C PRO A 42 0.24 -14.99 -0.07
N VAL A 43 -0.71 -14.24 -0.64
CA VAL A 43 -0.88 -14.16 -2.10
C VAL A 43 0.28 -13.39 -2.74
N TYR A 44 0.72 -12.28 -2.13
CA TYR A 44 1.93 -11.57 -2.58
C TYR A 44 3.19 -12.45 -2.46
N HIS A 45 3.30 -13.28 -1.41
CA HIS A 45 4.40 -14.25 -1.28
C HIS A 45 4.33 -15.36 -2.35
N LEU A 46 3.14 -15.86 -2.68
CA LEU A 46 2.93 -16.86 -3.73
C LEU A 46 3.50 -16.38 -5.08
N PHE A 47 3.29 -15.10 -5.40
CA PHE A 47 3.83 -14.48 -6.61
C PHE A 47 5.28 -13.96 -6.46
N LYS A 48 5.97 -14.28 -5.37
CA LYS A 48 7.35 -13.84 -5.08
C LYS A 48 7.51 -12.30 -5.10
N ALA A 49 6.48 -11.59 -4.64
CA ALA A 49 6.43 -10.14 -4.63
C ALA A 49 6.11 -9.54 -3.23
N PRO A 50 6.69 -10.04 -2.12
CA PRO A 50 6.31 -9.58 -0.78
C PRO A 50 6.53 -8.07 -0.57
N ASP A 51 7.56 -7.51 -1.20
CA ASP A 51 7.91 -6.09 -1.08
C ASP A 51 7.00 -5.15 -1.89
N LYS A 52 6.03 -5.70 -2.63
CA LYS A 52 5.07 -4.95 -3.45
C LYS A 52 3.77 -4.61 -2.71
N LEU A 53 3.55 -5.14 -1.51
CA LEU A 53 2.46 -4.74 -0.63
C LEU A 53 3.02 -3.94 0.54
N VAL A 54 2.91 -2.62 0.48
CA VAL A 54 3.44 -1.70 1.48
C VAL A 54 2.28 -1.03 2.22
N MET A 55 2.37 -0.99 3.55
CA MET A 55 1.44 -0.25 4.41
C MET A 55 2.23 0.70 5.30
N GLN A 56 1.78 1.95 5.40
CA GLN A 56 2.29 2.95 6.32
C GLN A 56 1.19 3.43 7.23
N ASN A 57 1.55 3.65 8.50
CA ASN A 57 0.65 4.09 9.54
C ASN A 57 1.15 5.40 10.15
N PRO A 58 0.92 6.56 9.51
CA PRO A 58 1.30 7.83 10.11
C PRO A 58 0.54 8.05 11.41
N ASP A 59 1.20 8.69 12.38
CA ASP A 59 0.52 9.19 13.58
C ASP A 59 -0.26 10.48 13.23
N ALA A 60 -1.39 10.29 12.57
CA ALA A 60 -2.28 11.34 12.08
C ALA A 60 -3.75 10.91 12.16
N GLU A 61 -4.65 11.89 12.08
CA GLU A 61 -6.10 11.67 11.92
C GLU A 61 -6.42 11.23 10.47
N HIS A 62 -7.60 11.57 9.94
CA HIS A 62 -7.97 11.27 8.55
C HIS A 62 -7.21 12.14 7.53
N ASP A 63 -5.90 11.90 7.38
CA ASP A 63 -5.01 12.69 6.53
C ASP A 63 -3.97 11.82 5.80
N PHE A 64 -3.29 12.44 4.83
CA PHE A 64 -2.13 11.90 4.14
C PHE A 64 -0.94 12.86 4.31
N PRO A 65 -0.21 12.78 5.44
CA PRO A 65 0.86 13.71 5.79
C PRO A 65 1.98 13.72 4.75
N LYS A 66 2.75 14.82 4.74
CA LYS A 66 3.81 15.06 3.76
C LYS A 66 4.82 13.91 3.70
N GLU A 67 5.28 13.41 4.85
CA GLU A 67 6.29 12.36 4.93
C GLU A 67 5.82 11.05 4.29
N THR A 68 4.58 10.64 4.60
CA THR A 68 3.96 9.43 4.02
C THR A 68 3.67 9.63 2.54
N ARG A 69 3.27 10.83 2.13
CA ARG A 69 3.03 11.18 0.72
C ARG A 69 4.30 11.11 -0.10
N GLU A 70 5.40 11.66 0.40
CA GLU A 70 6.71 11.53 -0.23
C GLU A 70 7.19 10.08 -0.27
N ALA A 71 6.87 9.27 0.74
CA ALA A 71 7.17 7.83 0.71
C ALA A 71 6.38 7.09 -0.38
N ALA A 72 5.11 7.45 -0.60
CA ALA A 72 4.32 6.93 -1.71
C ALA A 72 4.90 7.35 -3.07
N TYR A 73 5.37 8.58 -3.23
CA TYR A 73 6.04 9.03 -4.47
C TYR A 73 7.32 8.24 -4.75
N ARG A 74 8.19 8.05 -3.75
CA ARG A 74 9.38 7.20 -3.89
C ARG A 74 9.03 5.76 -4.25
N PHE A 75 7.95 5.22 -3.68
CA PHE A 75 7.46 3.90 -4.02
C PHE A 75 6.99 3.83 -5.48
N LEU A 76 6.22 4.82 -5.95
CA LEU A 76 5.80 4.89 -7.35
C LEU A 76 6.99 5.04 -8.31
N ASP A 77 7.95 5.91 -8.00
CA ASP A 77 9.16 6.10 -8.81
C ASP A 77 9.92 4.77 -8.99
N LYS A 78 10.09 4.01 -7.91
CA LYS A 78 10.71 2.68 -7.92
C LYS A 78 9.94 1.69 -8.78
N GLU A 79 8.61 1.62 -8.64
CA GLU A 79 7.80 0.58 -9.29
C GLU A 79 7.47 0.91 -10.76
N LEU A 80 7.50 2.19 -11.14
CA LEU A 80 7.25 2.66 -12.51
C LEU A 80 8.52 3.02 -13.28
N ASN A 81 9.70 2.91 -12.67
CA ASN A 81 11.00 3.27 -13.26
C ASN A 81 11.07 4.71 -13.80
N LEU A 82 10.40 5.67 -13.15
CA LEU A 82 10.33 7.06 -13.62
C LEU A 82 11.70 7.76 -13.64
N SER A 83 12.67 7.27 -12.86
CA SER A 83 14.05 7.77 -12.85
C SER A 83 14.83 7.48 -14.13
N HIS A 84 14.43 6.50 -14.96
CA HIS A 84 15.07 6.24 -16.25
C HIS A 84 14.55 7.13 -17.39
N ILE A 85 13.40 7.76 -17.23
CA ILE A 85 12.77 8.58 -18.28
C ILE A 85 13.38 9.99 -18.34
N ILE A 86 13.91 10.50 -17.22
CA ILE A 86 14.44 11.87 -17.13
C ILE A 86 15.90 11.99 -17.62
N SER A 87 16.65 10.88 -17.69
CA SER A 87 18.03 10.89 -18.24
C SER A 87 18.11 10.81 -19.78
N LEU A 88 16.98 10.94 -20.48
CA LEU A 88 16.91 10.95 -21.95
C LEU A 88 16.49 12.32 -22.54
N GLN A 89 16.57 13.40 -21.75
CA GLN A 89 16.42 14.78 -22.24
C GLN A 89 17.71 15.59 -22.07
#